data_AF-A0A7C5N3X2-F1
#
_entry.id   AF-A0A7C5N3X2-F1
#
_cell.length_a   1.000
_cell.length_b   1.000
_cell.length_c   1.000
_cell.angle_alpha   90.00
_cell.angle_beta   90.00
_cell.angle_gamma   90.00
#
_symmetry.space_group_name_H-M   'P 1'
#
loop_
_entity.id
_entity.type
_entity.pdbx_description
1 polymer ?
#
loop_
_entity_poly.entity_id
_entity_poly.type
_entity_poly.pdbx_seq_one_letter_code
_entity_poly.pdbx_strand_id
1 'polypeptide(L)'
;MPSPHNSILCLVVSLTLVPTAAEAQDAHARARALFGQGVDAMDANNPAAAVTYFEQSYTSYARASTACNLALALERTARGCEAVRWYQQCAALDSQGAHRDQANA
;
A
#
# COMPACT_ATOMS: atom_id res chain seq x y z
N MET A 1 -20.50 17.97 59.25
CA MET A 1 -19.46 16.93 59.30
C MET A 1 -18.91 16.73 57.89
N PRO A 2 -17.59 16.89 57.64
CA PRO A 2 -16.99 16.72 56.31
C PRO A 2 -16.22 15.38 56.12
N SER A 3 -16.36 14.81 54.90
CA SER A 3 -15.46 13.95 54.09
C SER A 3 -15.02 12.55 54.60
N PRO A 4 -14.42 11.66 53.78
CA PRO A 4 -14.26 11.56 52.30
C PRO A 4 -14.91 10.23 51.77
N HIS A 5 -14.83 9.80 50.50
CA HIS A 5 -13.91 8.80 49.91
C HIS A 5 -14.15 8.88 48.39
N ASN A 6 -13.18 9.33 47.59
CA ASN A 6 -12.22 8.49 46.89
C ASN A 6 -12.86 7.41 46.00
N SER A 7 -12.94 7.68 44.68
CA SER A 7 -12.71 6.64 43.67
C SER A 7 -12.37 7.30 42.35
N ILE A 8 -11.06 7.41 42.14
CA ILE A 8 -10.40 7.62 40.87
C ILE A 8 -10.92 6.57 39.88
N LEU A 9 -11.86 6.96 39.01
CA LEU A 9 -12.20 6.14 37.85
C LEU A 9 -11.11 6.40 36.80
N CYS A 10 -10.04 5.63 36.90
CA CYS A 10 -8.95 5.59 35.93
C CYS A 10 -9.52 5.02 34.63
N LEU A 11 -10.05 5.89 33.76
CA LEU A 11 -10.46 5.55 32.41
C LEU A 11 -9.18 5.28 31.61
N VAL A 12 -8.72 4.03 31.62
CA VAL A 12 -7.68 3.56 30.72
C VAL A 12 -8.28 3.56 29.32
N VAL A 13 -8.19 4.71 28.64
CA VAL A 13 -8.39 4.79 27.20
C VAL A 13 -7.25 4.00 26.60
N SER A 14 -7.52 2.73 26.29
CA SER A 14 -6.64 1.94 25.43
C SER A 14 -6.60 2.64 24.08
N LEU A 15 -5.59 3.49 23.88
CA LEU A 15 -5.33 4.23 22.66
C LEU A 15 -4.91 3.20 21.61
N THR A 16 -5.89 2.60 20.93
CA THR A 16 -5.61 1.86 19.70
C THR A 16 -5.12 2.88 18.69
N LEU A 17 -3.88 2.71 18.23
CA LEU A 17 -3.24 3.56 17.24
C LEU A 17 -3.92 3.31 15.90
N VAL A 18 -5.09 3.90 15.69
CA VAL A 18 -5.73 3.96 14.38
C VAL A 18 -4.96 5.01 13.59
N PRO A 19 -4.37 4.67 12.43
CA PRO A 19 -3.69 5.65 11.60
C PRO A 19 -4.67 6.77 11.28
N THR A 20 -4.22 8.00 11.45
CA THR A 20 -5.06 9.16 11.20
C THR A 20 -5.39 9.25 9.70
N ALA A 21 -6.55 9.81 9.35
CA ALA A 21 -6.92 10.01 7.95
C ALA A 21 -5.86 10.81 7.16
N ALA A 22 -5.13 11.70 7.85
CA ALA A 22 -4.02 12.46 7.28
C ALA A 22 -2.82 11.57 6.91
N GLU A 23 -2.42 10.64 7.77
CA GLU A 23 -1.33 9.69 7.48
C GLU A 23 -1.68 8.75 6.33
N ALA A 24 -2.93 8.29 6.27
CA ALA A 24 -3.41 7.50 5.13
C ALA A 24 -3.34 8.31 3.83
N GLN A 25 -3.83 9.55 3.82
CA GLN A 25 -3.75 10.42 2.63
C GLN A 25 -2.31 10.68 2.18
N ASP A 26 -1.40 10.91 3.12
CA ASP A 26 0.03 11.08 2.83
C ASP A 26 0.64 9.82 2.20
N ALA A 27 0.35 8.63 2.75
CA ALA A 27 0.80 7.36 2.21
C ALA A 27 0.31 7.13 0.76
N HIS A 28 -0.94 7.47 0.47
CA HIS A 28 -1.50 7.40 -0.88
C HIS A 28 -0.81 8.37 -1.85
N ALA A 29 -0.54 9.61 -1.42
CA ALA A 29 0.13 10.61 -2.24
C ALA A 29 1.57 10.20 -2.55
N ARG A 30 2.31 9.74 -1.53
CA ARG A 30 3.66 9.20 -1.66
C ARG A 30 3.71 8.00 -2.60
N ALA A 31 2.79 7.05 -2.44
CA ALA A 31 2.68 5.89 -3.34
C ALA A 31 2.44 6.33 -4.79
N ARG A 32 1.61 7.35 -5.03
CA ARG A 32 1.36 7.87 -6.39
C ARG A 32 2.62 8.49 -7.00
N ALA A 33 3.38 9.26 -6.22
CA ALA A 33 4.62 9.85 -6.69
C ALA A 33 5.67 8.78 -7.05
N LEU A 34 5.86 7.78 -6.18
CA LEU A 34 6.76 6.65 -6.43
C LEU A 34 6.32 5.82 -7.64
N PHE A 35 5.02 5.59 -7.80
CA PHE A 35 4.51 4.90 -8.99
C PHE A 35 4.84 5.67 -10.28
N GLY A 36 4.69 7.00 -10.29
CA GLY A 36 5.08 7.84 -11.42
C GLY A 36 6.56 7.68 -11.76
N GLN A 37 7.45 7.75 -10.76
CA GLN A 37 8.89 7.54 -10.95
C GLN A 37 9.22 6.15 -11.51
N GLY A 38 8.47 5.11 -11.11
CA GLY A 38 8.61 3.78 -11.68
C GLY A 38 8.22 3.71 -13.16
N VAL A 39 7.14 4.41 -13.55
CA VAL A 39 6.73 4.51 -14.96
C VAL A 39 7.78 5.27 -15.77
N ASP A 40 8.24 6.43 -15.30
CA ASP A 40 9.29 7.21 -15.96
C ASP A 40 10.57 6.38 -16.16
N ALA A 41 10.94 5.56 -15.17
CA ALA A 41 12.09 4.66 -15.26
C ALA A 41 11.87 3.54 -16.31
N MET A 42 10.66 3.00 -16.45
CA MET A 42 10.33 2.02 -17.49
C MET A 42 10.40 2.64 -18.89
N ASP A 43 9.90 3.86 -19.05
CA ASP A 43 9.95 4.62 -20.30
C ASP A 43 11.38 4.98 -20.70
N ALA A 44 12.24 5.28 -19.72
CA ALA A 44 13.68 5.46 -19.90
C ALA A 44 14.45 4.14 -20.12
N ASN A 45 13.76 3.00 -20.26
CA ASN A 45 14.33 1.67 -20.41
C ASN A 45 15.30 1.28 -19.26
N ASN A 46 15.01 1.75 -18.04
CA ASN A 46 15.72 1.40 -16.82
C ASN A 46 14.82 0.57 -15.87
N PRO A 47 14.56 -0.71 -16.21
CA PRO A 47 13.65 -1.55 -15.45
C PRO A 47 14.17 -1.86 -14.04
N ALA A 48 15.49 -1.82 -13.81
CA ALA A 48 16.06 -2.06 -12.48
C ALA A 48 15.68 -0.94 -11.49
N ALA A 49 15.75 0.34 -11.91
CA ALA A 49 15.28 1.45 -11.09
C ALA A 49 13.77 1.41 -10.89
N ALA A 50 13.02 1.03 -11.95
CA ALA A 50 11.57 0.90 -11.88
C ALA A 50 11.12 -0.11 -10.80
N VAL A 51 11.80 -1.26 -10.68
CA VAL A 51 11.53 -2.25 -9.62
C VAL A 51 11.58 -1.58 -8.24
N THR A 52 12.64 -0.82 -7.95
CA THR A 52 12.80 -0.15 -6.65
C THR A 52 11.68 0.85 -6.37
N TYR A 53 11.28 1.65 -7.37
CA TYR A 53 10.19 2.61 -7.21
C TYR A 53 8.83 1.94 -7.01
N PHE A 54 8.54 0.88 -7.78
CA PHE A 54 7.28 0.15 -7.64
C PHE A 54 7.19 -0.62 -6.31
N GLU A 55 8.28 -1.21 -5.82
CA GLU A 55 8.34 -1.83 -4.49
C GLU A 55 8.00 -0.81 -3.40
N GLN A 56 8.66 0.36 -3.41
CA GLN A 56 8.38 1.41 -2.43
C GLN A 56 6.95 1.97 -2.56
N SER A 57 6.45 2.13 -3.78
CA SER A 57 5.05 2.52 -3.99
C SER A 57 4.10 1.50 -3.38
N TYR A 58 4.35 0.20 -3.58
CA TYR A 58 3.46 -0.86 -3.12
C TYR A 58 3.50 -0.97 -1.59
N THR A 59 4.68 -0.85 -0.97
CA THR A 59 4.84 -0.78 0.48
C THR A 59 4.09 0.41 1.08
N SER A 60 4.11 1.56 0.40
CA SER A 60 3.39 2.76 0.86
C SER A 60 1.87 2.60 0.73
N TYR A 61 1.40 2.07 -0.40
CA TYR A 61 -0.01 1.79 -0.62
C TYR A 61 -0.19 0.71 -1.70
N ALA A 62 -0.72 -0.44 -1.29
CA ALA A 62 -0.93 -1.60 -2.15
C ALA A 62 -2.03 -1.33 -3.20
N ARG A 63 -1.70 -1.52 -4.48
CA ARG A 63 -2.61 -1.36 -5.63
C ARG A 63 -2.31 -2.43 -6.66
N ALA A 64 -3.37 -2.94 -7.31
CA ALA A 64 -3.22 -3.91 -8.40
C ALA A 64 -2.30 -3.38 -9.50
N SER A 65 -2.50 -2.12 -9.93
CA SER A 65 -1.68 -1.49 -10.97
C SER A 65 -0.18 -1.44 -10.59
N THR A 66 0.16 -1.12 -9.34
CA THR A 66 1.55 -1.14 -8.87
C THR A 66 2.13 -2.56 -8.89
N ALA A 67 1.38 -3.57 -8.44
CA ALA A 67 1.82 -4.96 -8.47
C ALA A 67 2.06 -5.48 -9.90
N CYS A 68 1.16 -5.15 -10.84
CA CYS A 68 1.33 -5.50 -12.25
C CYS A 68 2.57 -4.84 -12.88
N ASN A 69 2.81 -3.56 -12.61
CA ASN A 69 3.97 -2.86 -13.14
C ASN A 69 5.29 -3.36 -12.52
N LEU A 70 5.29 -3.72 -11.24
CA LEU A 70 6.44 -4.38 -10.60
C LEU A 70 6.74 -5.73 -11.27
N ALA A 71 5.72 -6.54 -11.56
CA ALA A 71 5.91 -7.81 -12.27
C ALA A 71 6.56 -7.61 -13.65
N LEU A 72 6.05 -6.65 -14.43
CA LEU A 72 6.62 -6.28 -15.73
C LEU A 72 8.08 -5.82 -15.62
N ALA A 73 8.40 -4.97 -14.64
CA ALA A 73 9.77 -4.51 -14.42
C ALA A 73 10.71 -5.66 -14.06
N LEU A 74 10.27 -6.58 -13.18
CA LEU A 74 11.02 -7.78 -12.81
C LEU A 74 11.29 -8.69 -14.01
N GLU A 75 10.30 -8.90 -14.87
CA GLU A 75 10.44 -9.68 -16.10
C GLU A 75 11.53 -9.10 -17.02
N ARG A 76 11.53 -7.77 -17.22
CA ARG A 76 12.55 -7.06 -18.01
C ARG A 76 13.96 -7.09 -17.39
N THR A 77 14.09 -7.49 -16.12
CA THR A 77 15.37 -7.74 -15.44
C THR A 77 15.73 -9.23 -15.35
N ALA A 78 15.04 -10.10 -16.11
CA ALA A 78 15.20 -11.56 -16.07
C ALA A 78 14.90 -12.20 -14.70
N ARG A 79 14.18 -11.52 -13.81
CA ARG A 79 13.73 -12.02 -12.50
C ARG A 79 12.36 -12.71 -12.60
N GLY A 80 12.22 -13.62 -13.57
CA GLY A 80 10.93 -14.21 -13.98
C GLY A 80 10.16 -14.92 -12.86
N CYS A 81 10.84 -15.66 -11.98
CA CYS A 81 10.18 -16.33 -10.85
C CYS A 81 9.54 -15.34 -9.87
N GLU A 82 10.11 -14.15 -9.73
CA GLU A 82 9.55 -13.09 -8.88
C GLU A 82 8.41 -12.37 -9.59
N ALA A 83 8.56 -12.12 -10.89
CA ALA A 83 7.51 -11.54 -11.72
C ALA A 83 6.21 -12.35 -11.66
N VAL A 84 6.28 -13.69 -11.76
CA VAL A 84 5.10 -14.57 -11.65
C VAL A 84 4.32 -14.34 -10.35
N ARG A 85 5.02 -14.24 -9.22
CA ARG A 85 4.37 -13.99 -7.92
C ARG A 85 3.68 -12.63 -7.89
N TRP A 86 4.29 -11.61 -8.49
CA TRP A 86 3.71 -10.28 -8.56
C TRP A 86 2.53 -10.18 -9.54
N TYR A 87 2.54 -10.93 -10.64
CA TYR A 87 1.36 -11.05 -11.50
C TYR A 87 0.19 -11.72 -10.78
N GLN A 88 0.46 -12.79 -10.02
CA GLN A 88 -0.55 -13.43 -9.18
C GLN A 88 -1.12 -12.45 -8.14
N GLN A 89 -0.26 -11.67 -7.50
CA GLN A 89 -0.68 -10.64 -6.56
C GLN A 89 -1.52 -9.54 -7.23
N CYS A 90 -1.16 -9.12 -8.45
CA CYS A 90 -1.95 -8.16 -9.21
C CYS A 90 -3.38 -8.69 -9.48
N ALA A 91 -3.50 -9.92 -9.97
CA ALA A 91 -4.80 -10.55 -10.24
C ALA A 91 -5.64 -10.73 -8.96
N ALA A 92 -5.01 -11.06 -7.84
CA ALA A 92 -5.69 -11.20 -6.55
C ALA A 92 -6.27 -9.86 -6.06
N LEU A 93 -5.55 -8.75 -6.24
CA LEU A 93 -6.04 -7.42 -5.86
C LEU A 93 -7.13 -6.91 -6.79
N ASP A 94 -7.00 -7.16 -8.09
CA ASP A 94 -7.97 -6.70 -9.09
C ASP A 94 -9.33 -7.39 -8.92
N SER A 95 -9.32 -8.71 -8.70
CA SER A 95 -10.54 -9.46 -8.36
C SER A 95 -11.20 -8.97 -7.07
N GLN A 96 -10.42 -8.69 -6.02
CA GLN A 96 -10.97 -8.11 -4.78
C GLN A 96 -11.58 -6.72 -4.97
N GLY A 97 -10.98 -5.88 -5.82
CA GLY A 97 -11.53 -4.58 -6.19
C GLY A 97 -12.87 -4.71 -6.92
N ALA A 98 -12.91 -5.58 -7.94
CA ALA A 98 -14.14 -5.86 -8.68
C ALA A 98 -15.26 -6.42 -7.79
N HIS A 99 -14.93 -7.30 -6.83
CA HIS A 99 -15.91 -7.82 -5.87
C HIS A 99 -16.37 -6.76 -4.86
N ARG A 100 -15.51 -5.83 -4.44
CA ARG A 100 -15.91 -4.69 -3.57
C ARG A 100 -16.87 -3.75 -4.26
N ASP A 101 -16.68 -3.48 -5.55
CA ASP A 101 -17.54 -2.57 -6.30
C ASP A 101 -18.93 -3.20 -6.57
N GLN A 102 -18.98 -4.53 -6.75
CA GLN A 102 -20.24 -5.27 -6.92
C GLN A 102 -21.04 -5.47 -5.63
N ALA A 103 -20.37 -5.53 -4.47
CA ALA A 103 -21.04 -5.70 -3.18
C ALA A 103 -21.68 -4.41 -2.62
N ASN A 104 -21.41 -3.26 -3.23
CA ASN A 104 -21.91 -1.94 -2.82
C ASN A 104 -22.89 -1.31 -3.83
N ALA A 105 -23.33 -2.06 -4.84
CA ALA A 105 -24.29 -1.64 -5.88
C ALA A 105 -25.65 -2.33 -5.68
#